data_AF-A0AAU1VPL2-F1
#
_entry.id   AF-A0AAU1VPL2-F1
#
_cell.length_a   1.000
_cell.length_b   1.000
_cell.length_c   1.000
_cell.angle_alpha   90.00
_cell.angle_beta   90.00
_cell.angle_gamma   90.00
#
_symmetry.space_group_name_H-M   'P 1'
#
loop_
_entity.id
_entity.type
_entity.pdbx_description
1 polymer ?
#
loop_
_entity_poly.entity_id
_entity_poly.type
_entity_poly.pdbx_seq_one_letter_code
_entity_poly.pdbx_strand_id
1 'polypeptide(L)'
;MTSTAPTKTAAERTGAHTDEAATLIGGARTRIDALDDRIIGLVQERMAVSAVIQEARITSGGRRVNLSREMDVLSHYSDALGKPGTALAMTLLELCRGRV
;
A
#
# COMPACT_ATOMS: atom_id res chain seq x y z
N MET A 1 -3.86 -40.90 -16.32
CA MET A 1 -2.97 -40.15 -17.25
C MET A 1 -2.83 -38.75 -16.70
N THR A 2 -1.75 -38.45 -16.01
CA THR A 2 -1.51 -37.13 -15.41
C THR A 2 -0.94 -36.22 -16.50
N SER A 3 -1.71 -35.22 -16.90
CA SER A 3 -1.30 -34.23 -17.90
C SER A 3 -0.29 -33.27 -17.27
N THR A 4 0.99 -33.43 -17.59
CA THR A 4 2.03 -32.45 -17.27
C THR A 4 1.88 -31.29 -18.24
N ALA A 5 1.17 -30.24 -17.83
CA ALA A 5 1.15 -28.99 -18.58
C ALA A 5 2.59 -28.44 -18.71
N PRO A 6 2.99 -27.91 -19.87
CA PRO A 6 4.35 -27.41 -20.06
C PRO A 6 4.62 -26.25 -19.09
N THR A 7 5.70 -26.36 -18.33
CA THR A 7 6.12 -25.32 -17.39
C THR A 7 6.67 -24.14 -18.19
N LYS A 8 6.00 -22.97 -18.10
CA LYS A 8 6.43 -21.75 -18.78
C LYS A 8 7.88 -21.41 -18.43
N THR A 9 8.67 -21.03 -19.43
CA THR A 9 10.07 -20.62 -19.25
C THR A 9 10.16 -19.33 -18.43
N ALA A 10 11.33 -19.05 -17.83
CA ALA A 10 11.52 -17.82 -17.05
C ALA A 10 11.29 -16.55 -17.90
N ALA A 11 11.72 -16.58 -19.17
CA ALA A 11 11.45 -15.54 -20.16
C ALA A 11 9.94 -15.30 -20.36
N GLU A 12 9.14 -16.35 -20.55
CA GLU A 12 7.68 -16.25 -20.71
C GLU A 12 6.95 -15.73 -19.47
N ARG A 13 7.41 -16.06 -18.26
CA ARG A 13 6.79 -15.57 -17.01
C ARG A 13 7.08 -14.11 -16.72
N THR A 14 8.23 -13.63 -17.18
CA THR A 14 8.71 -12.27 -16.93
C THR A 14 8.39 -11.32 -18.08
N GLY A 15 8.17 -11.84 -19.28
CA GLY A 15 8.10 -11.06 -20.52
C GLY A 15 9.48 -10.64 -21.04
N ALA A 16 10.55 -11.21 -20.48
CA ALA A 16 11.91 -10.88 -20.87
C ALA A 16 12.31 -11.59 -22.17
N HIS A 17 13.15 -10.93 -22.97
CA HIS A 17 13.70 -11.49 -24.20
C HIS A 17 15.11 -12.10 -24.02
N THR A 18 15.69 -12.05 -22.81
CA THR A 18 16.97 -12.69 -22.46
C THR A 18 16.88 -13.37 -21.10
N ASP A 19 17.66 -14.44 -20.89
CA ASP A 19 17.69 -15.19 -19.63
C ASP A 19 18.22 -14.36 -18.46
N GLU A 20 19.17 -13.46 -18.73
CA GLU A 20 19.69 -12.51 -17.74
C GLU A 20 18.59 -11.55 -17.27
N ALA A 21 17.87 -10.93 -18.22
CA ALA A 21 16.75 -10.06 -17.89
C ALA A 21 15.62 -10.82 -17.18
N ALA A 22 15.34 -12.07 -17.59
CA ALA A 22 14.36 -12.92 -16.92
C ALA A 22 14.74 -13.18 -15.45
N THR A 23 16.02 -13.45 -15.18
CA THR A 23 16.53 -13.68 -13.82
C THR A 23 16.43 -12.41 -12.96
N LEU A 24 16.85 -11.26 -13.51
CA LEU A 24 16.78 -9.97 -12.82
C LEU A 24 15.34 -9.59 -12.48
N ILE A 25 14.41 -9.70 -13.44
CA ILE A 25 12.99 -9.36 -13.24
C ILE A 25 12.36 -10.28 -12.20
N GLY A 26 12.69 -11.58 -12.24
CA GLY A 26 12.22 -12.54 -11.23
C GLY A 26 12.61 -12.12 -9.81
N GLY A 27 13.90 -11.83 -9.58
CA GLY A 27 14.39 -11.36 -8.28
C GLY A 27 13.81 -10.01 -7.86
N ALA A 28 13.66 -9.08 -8.80
CA ALA A 28 13.05 -7.77 -8.53
C ALA A 28 11.58 -7.89 -8.11
N ARG A 29 10.80 -8.78 -8.75
CA ARG A 29 9.40 -9.03 -8.37
C ARG A 29 9.30 -9.62 -6.97
N THR A 30 10.11 -10.60 -6.63
CA THR A 30 10.15 -11.13 -5.25
C THR A 30 10.47 -10.04 -4.22
N ARG A 31 11.34 -9.09 -4.56
CA ARG A 31 11.61 -7.93 -3.69
C ARG A 31 10.42 -6.97 -3.60
N ILE A 32 9.68 -6.76 -4.68
CA ILE A 32 8.44 -5.97 -4.69
C ILE A 32 7.41 -6.64 -3.79
N ASP A 33 7.19 -7.95 -3.93
CA ASP A 33 6.24 -8.69 -3.10
C ASP A 33 6.55 -8.51 -1.59
N ALA A 34 7.83 -8.62 -1.21
CA ALA A 34 8.26 -8.39 0.16
C ALA A 34 8.17 -6.92 0.63
N LEU A 35 8.17 -5.94 -0.29
CA LEU A 35 7.89 -4.54 0.03
C LEU A 35 6.38 -4.32 0.21
N ASP A 36 5.57 -4.91 -0.65
CA ASP A 36 4.12 -4.81 -0.61
C ASP A 36 3.55 -5.42 0.68
N ASP A 37 4.05 -6.58 1.10
CA ASP A 37 3.69 -7.17 2.40
C ASP A 37 3.97 -6.22 3.57
N ARG A 38 5.12 -5.52 3.54
CA ARG A 38 5.49 -4.53 4.56
C ARG A 38 4.61 -3.29 4.49
N ILE A 39 4.30 -2.80 3.28
CA ILE A 39 3.40 -1.66 3.08
C ILE A 39 2.00 -2.00 3.63
N ILE A 40 1.47 -3.18 3.32
CA ILE A 40 0.17 -3.65 3.81
C ILE A 40 0.18 -3.71 5.34
N GLY A 41 1.23 -4.29 5.94
CA GLY A 41 1.38 -4.33 7.40
C GLY A 41 1.38 -2.93 8.04
N LEU A 42 2.14 -1.99 7.47
CA LEU A 42 2.18 -0.60 7.94
C LEU A 42 0.84 0.12 7.79
N VAL A 43 0.10 -0.14 6.71
CA VAL A 43 -1.23 0.43 6.51
C VAL A 43 -2.22 -0.10 7.55
N GLN A 44 -2.20 -1.40 7.83
CA GLN A 44 -3.04 -2.02 8.86
C GLN A 44 -2.72 -1.48 10.26
N GLU A 45 -1.43 -1.35 10.59
CA GLU A 45 -1.01 -0.73 11.85
C GLU A 45 -1.47 0.73 11.96
N ARG A 46 -1.31 1.52 10.90
CA ARG A 46 -1.80 2.90 10.84
C ARG A 46 -3.32 2.98 11.05
N MET A 47 -4.07 2.06 10.47
CA MET A 47 -5.53 1.98 10.68
C MET A 47 -5.88 1.69 12.13
N ALA A 48 -5.20 0.73 12.77
CA ALA A 48 -5.42 0.40 14.17
C ALA A 48 -5.14 1.60 15.10
N VAL A 49 -4.01 2.29 14.89
CA VAL A 49 -3.67 3.51 15.65
C VAL A 49 -4.70 4.62 15.40
N SER A 50 -5.16 4.79 14.15
CA SER A 50 -6.18 5.79 13.83
C SER A 50 -7.54 5.48 14.47
N ALA A 51 -7.90 4.21 14.65
CA ALA A 51 -9.12 3.81 15.35
C ALA A 51 -9.06 4.20 16.84
N VAL A 52 -7.93 3.96 17.51
CA VAL A 52 -7.70 4.38 18.90
C VAL A 52 -7.84 5.90 19.06
N ILE A 53 -7.25 6.67 18.15
CA ILE A 53 -7.34 8.15 18.17
C ILE A 53 -8.79 8.61 17.98
N GLN A 54 -9.53 8.01 17.05
CA GLN A 54 -10.93 8.37 16.81
C GLN A 54 -11.81 8.05 18.00
N GLU A 55 -11.62 6.89 18.63
CA GLU A 55 -12.34 6.50 19.84
C GLU A 55 -12.09 7.50 20.98
N ALA A 56 -10.83 7.86 21.22
CA ALA A 56 -10.47 8.86 22.23
C ALA A 56 -11.13 10.23 21.97
N ARG A 57 -11.21 10.66 20.70
CA ARG A 57 -11.88 11.92 20.33
C ARG A 57 -13.39 11.86 20.56
N ILE A 58 -14.02 10.75 20.18
CA ILE A 58 -15.49 10.60 20.28
C ILE A 58 -15.90 10.50 21.73
N THR A 59 -15.21 9.68 22.53
CA THR A 59 -15.48 9.52 23.96
C THR A 59 -15.28 10.81 24.75
N SER A 60 -14.39 11.70 24.29
CA SER A 60 -14.22 13.04 24.85
C SER A 60 -15.22 14.09 24.34
N GLY A 61 -16.27 13.71 23.61
CA GLY A 61 -17.27 14.63 23.02
C GLY A 61 -16.80 15.40 21.79
N GLY A 62 -15.65 15.03 21.21
CA GLY A 62 -15.08 15.62 20.01
C GLY A 62 -15.64 15.01 18.72
N ARG A 63 -15.24 15.59 17.59
CA ARG A 63 -15.56 15.05 16.26
C ARG A 63 -14.62 13.89 15.91
N ARG A 64 -15.16 12.93 15.14
CA ARG A 64 -14.39 11.81 14.57
C ARG A 64 -13.22 12.29 13.71
N VAL A 65 -13.40 13.37 12.94
CA VAL A 65 -12.40 13.91 12.01
C VAL A 65 -11.87 15.26 12.48
N ASN A 66 -10.57 15.51 12.22
CA ASN A 66 -9.93 16.81 12.37
C ASN A 66 -9.34 17.25 11.02
N LEU A 67 -9.99 18.22 10.38
CA LEU A 67 -9.62 18.69 9.05
C LEU A 67 -8.18 19.23 8.96
N SER A 68 -7.73 20.00 9.96
CA SER A 68 -6.36 20.53 9.99
C SER A 68 -5.34 19.39 9.96
N ARG A 69 -5.57 18.34 10.77
CA ARG A 69 -4.68 17.19 10.80
C ARG A 69 -4.72 16.39 9.50
N GLU A 70 -5.89 16.27 8.86
CA GLU A 70 -5.98 15.61 7.55
C GLU A 70 -5.20 16.40 6.47
N MET A 71 -5.26 17.73 6.50
CA MET A 71 -4.47 18.58 5.59
C MET A 71 -2.96 18.41 5.80
N ASP A 72 -2.49 18.28 7.04
CA ASP A 72 -1.07 17.97 7.32
C ASP A 72 -0.64 16.63 6.70
N VAL A 73 -1.51 15.61 6.77
CA VAL A 73 -1.24 14.30 6.17
C VAL A 73 -1.19 14.40 4.65
N LEU A 74 -2.11 15.14 4.03
CA LEU A 74 -2.09 15.36 2.58
C LEU A 74 -0.78 16.05 2.14
N SER A 75 -0.37 17.11 2.84
CA SER A 75 0.89 17.82 2.57
C SER A 75 2.09 16.88 2.72
N HIS A 76 2.15 16.14 3.82
CA HIS A 76 3.28 15.25 4.08
C HIS A 76 3.50 14.22 2.95
N TYR A 77 2.42 13.61 2.46
CA TYR A 77 2.53 12.66 1.35
C TYR A 77 2.79 13.36 0.02
N SER A 78 2.21 14.53 -0.24
CA SER A 78 2.51 15.27 -1.48
C SER A 78 3.94 15.78 -1.54
N ASP A 79 4.52 16.15 -0.41
CA ASP A 79 5.91 16.62 -0.33
C ASP A 79 6.88 15.45 -0.59
N ALA A 80 6.54 14.25 -0.10
CA ALA A 80 7.38 13.06 -0.26
C ALA A 80 7.24 12.39 -1.65
N LEU A 81 6.04 12.38 -2.24
CA LEU A 81 5.73 11.60 -3.44
C LEU A 81 5.22 12.44 -4.62
N GLY A 82 5.16 13.77 -4.46
CA GLY A 82 4.57 14.67 -5.45
C GLY A 82 3.06 14.49 -5.59
N LYS A 83 2.53 14.78 -6.78
CA LYS A 83 1.08 14.71 -7.09
C LYS A 83 0.44 13.34 -6.75
N PRO A 84 1.06 12.18 -7.03
CA PRO A 84 0.51 10.87 -6.60
C PRO A 84 0.36 10.72 -5.08
N GLY A 85 1.19 11.41 -4.30
CA GLY A 85 1.16 11.38 -2.84
C GLY A 85 -0.17 11.81 -2.25
N THR A 86 -0.79 12.86 -2.81
CA THR A 86 -2.11 13.31 -2.37
C THR A 86 -3.17 12.22 -2.51
N ALA A 87 -3.20 11.51 -3.64
CA ALA A 87 -4.16 10.43 -3.87
C ALA A 87 -3.94 9.25 -2.91
N LEU A 88 -2.67 8.91 -2.65
CA LEU A 88 -2.33 7.88 -1.66
C LEU A 88 -2.80 8.28 -0.26
N ALA A 89 -2.51 9.51 0.18
CA ALA A 89 -2.96 10.00 1.48
C ALA A 89 -4.49 10.03 1.61
N MET A 90 -5.21 10.47 0.57
CA MET A 90 -6.67 10.42 0.56
C MET A 90 -7.19 8.99 0.77
N THR A 91 -6.64 8.02 0.04
CA THR A 91 -6.99 6.60 0.20
C THR A 91 -6.75 6.11 1.64
N LEU A 92 -5.60 6.46 2.22
CA LEU A 92 -5.27 6.08 3.60
C LEU A 92 -6.19 6.73 4.65
N LEU A 93 -6.58 7.99 4.44
CA LEU A 93 -7.53 8.68 5.32
C LEU A 93 -8.93 8.04 5.21
N GLU A 94 -9.36 7.69 4.01
CA GLU A 94 -10.62 6.98 3.77
C GLU A 94 -10.67 5.61 4.46
N LEU A 95 -9.61 4.82 4.35
CA LEU A 95 -9.49 3.53 5.05
C LEU A 95 -9.60 3.69 6.58
N CYS A 96 -9.07 4.77 7.14
CA CYS A 96 -9.02 4.97 8.59
C CYS A 96 -10.33 5.48 9.19
N ARG A 97 -11.07 6.34 8.49
CA ARG A 97 -12.32 6.93 9.02
C ARG A 97 -13.56 6.05 8.83
N GLY A 98 -13.45 5.00 8.02
CA GLY A 98 -14.57 4.19 7.55
C GLY A 98 -15.35 4.89 6.43
N ARG A 99 -16.02 4.11 5.56
CA ARG A 99 -16.96 4.68 4.59
C ARG A 99 -18.11 5.33 5.36
N VAL A 100 -18.35 6.62 5.10
CA VAL A 100 -19.59 7.32 5.46
C VAL A 100 -20.74 6.70 4.68
#